data_AF-A0A4R1FAW6-F1
#
_entry.id   AF-A0A4R1FAW6-F1
#
_cell.length_a   1.000
_cell.length_b   1.000
_cell.length_c   1.000
_cell.angle_alpha   90.00
_cell.angle_beta   90.00
_cell.angle_gamma   90.00
#
_symmetry.space_group_name_H-M   'P 1'
#
loop_
_entity.id
_entity.type
_entity.pdbx_description
1 polymer ?
#
loop_
_entity_poly.entity_id
_entity_poly.type
_entity_poly.pdbx_seq_one_letter_code
_entity_poly.pdbx_strand_id
1 'polypeptide(L)'
;MASAEKVAHRLRALPNLDHYEIHVGSLTSNHIDRTIAIRTASAVITGPLASISESLIEGGARVLLRIRTDSTIGELTLGLHPAHLITVLPPHHTLTVAIAPKPKPDC
;
A
#
# COMPACT_ATOMS: atom_id res chain seq x y z
N MET A 1 -30.71 0.00 28.41
CA MET A 1 -30.67 -0.07 26.93
C MET A 1 -29.87 1.12 26.44
N ALA A 2 -28.58 0.94 26.13
CA ALA A 2 -27.76 2.01 25.54
C ALA A 2 -27.71 1.79 24.03
N SER A 3 -28.26 2.74 23.27
CA SER A 3 -28.23 2.74 21.82
C SER A 3 -26.83 3.16 21.38
N ALA A 4 -26.08 2.23 20.78
CA ALA A 4 -24.80 2.55 20.17
C ALA A 4 -25.06 3.31 18.87
N GLU A 5 -24.98 4.63 18.94
CA GLU A 5 -25.00 5.51 17.77
C GLU A 5 -23.74 5.24 16.95
N LYS A 6 -23.85 4.26 16.05
CA LYS A 6 -22.80 3.88 15.11
C LYS A 6 -22.74 4.98 14.07
N VAL A 7 -21.94 6.02 14.35
CA VAL A 7 -21.61 7.06 13.38
C VAL A 7 -20.98 6.37 12.17
N ALA A 8 -21.80 6.13 11.15
CA ALA A 8 -21.35 5.61 9.87
C ALA A 8 -20.57 6.73 9.18
N HIS A 9 -19.27 6.82 9.46
CA HIS A 9 -18.38 7.65 8.68
C HIS A 9 -18.43 7.15 7.23
N ARG A 10 -19.12 7.91 6.38
CA ARG A 10 -19.22 7.63 4.95
C ARG A 10 -17.81 7.73 4.38
N LEU A 11 -17.22 6.57 4.05
CA LEU A 11 -15.92 6.48 3.40
C LEU A 11 -15.99 7.32 2.12
N ARG A 12 -15.17 8.36 2.03
CA ARG A 12 -15.00 9.13 0.80
C ARG A 12 -13.85 8.53 0.04
N ALA A 13 -14.07 8.19 -1.22
CA ALA A 13 -12.98 7.88 -2.13
C ALA A 13 -12.08 9.13 -2.20
N LEU A 14 -10.81 8.95 -1.85
CA LEU A 14 -9.79 9.95 -2.14
C LEU A 14 -9.35 9.72 -3.58
N PRO A 15 -9.66 10.63 -4.52
CA PRO A 15 -9.35 10.43 -5.92
C PRO A 15 -7.84 10.43 -6.17
N ASN A 16 -7.10 11.19 -5.36
CA ASN A 16 -5.65 11.32 -5.43
C ASN A 16 -5.05 11.10 -4.04
N LEU A 17 -4.09 10.17 -3.97
CA LEU A 17 -3.29 9.94 -2.77
C LEU A 17 -1.99 10.74 -2.79
N ASP A 18 -1.77 11.62 -3.79
CA ASP A 18 -0.53 12.31 -4.14
C ASP A 18 0.39 12.70 -2.97
N HIS A 19 -0.16 13.22 -1.86
CA HIS A 19 0.62 13.64 -0.68
C HIS A 19 1.21 12.48 0.14
N TYR A 20 0.71 11.27 -0.10
CA TYR A 20 1.10 10.00 0.52
C TYR A 20 1.74 9.05 -0.49
N GLU A 21 1.83 9.44 -1.76
CA GLU A 21 2.50 8.66 -2.80
C GLU A 21 3.97 9.05 -2.90
N ILE A 22 4.82 8.03 -2.86
CA ILE A 22 6.26 8.20 -3.07
C ILE A 22 6.77 7.16 -4.05
N HIS A 23 7.84 7.48 -4.74
CA HIS A 23 8.59 6.49 -5.50
C HIS A 23 9.26 5.50 -4.55
N VAL A 24 9.23 4.22 -4.90
CA VAL A 24 9.87 3.16 -4.11
C VAL A 24 11.36 3.43 -3.91
N GLY A 25 12.04 4.01 -4.89
CA GLY A 25 13.46 4.41 -4.79
C GLY A 25 13.74 5.50 -3.74
N SER A 26 12.71 6.18 -3.25
CA SER A 26 12.82 7.20 -2.20
C SER A 26 12.55 6.64 -0.80
N LEU A 27 12.27 5.34 -0.67
CA LEU A 27 12.09 4.71 0.62
C LEU A 27 13.41 4.66 1.40
N THR A 28 13.33 5.12 2.64
CA THR A 28 14.39 5.03 3.64
C THR A 28 13.95 4.20 4.85
N SER A 29 14.89 3.92 5.77
CA SER A 29 14.63 3.22 7.03
C SER A 29 13.54 3.86 7.90
N ASN A 30 13.24 5.15 7.73
CA ASN A 30 12.17 5.85 8.45
C ASN A 30 10.75 5.35 8.09
N HIS A 31 10.63 4.59 7.00
CA HIS A 31 9.37 4.01 6.55
C HIS A 31 9.16 2.56 7.01
N ILE A 32 10.15 1.95 7.69
CA ILE A 32 9.96 0.64 8.30
C ILE A 32 8.84 0.71 9.34
N ASP A 33 8.07 -0.37 9.45
CA ASP A 33 6.85 -0.51 10.25
C ASP A 33 5.68 0.38 9.82
N ARG A 34 5.85 1.27 8.83
CA ARG A 34 4.72 1.98 8.22
C ARG A 34 3.90 1.03 7.37
N THR A 35 2.58 1.18 7.45
CA THR A 35 1.67 0.53 6.50
C THR A 35 1.88 1.15 5.13
N ILE A 36 2.21 0.31 4.15
CA ILE A 36 2.29 0.71 2.75
C ILE A 36 1.16 0.07 1.96
N ALA A 37 0.81 0.69 0.83
CA ALA A 37 -0.06 0.12 -0.17
C ALA A 37 0.63 0.13 -1.52
N ILE A 38 0.62 -1.02 -2.19
CA ILE A 38 1.24 -1.21 -3.48
C ILE A 38 0.15 -1.65 -4.44
N ARG A 39 -0.10 -0.84 -5.47
CA ARG A 39 -1.01 -1.18 -6.55
C ARG A 39 -0.21 -1.92 -7.63
N THR A 40 -0.46 -3.22 -7.76
CA THR A 40 0.03 -4.00 -8.88
C THR A 40 -1.02 -4.00 -10.00
N ALA A 41 -0.69 -4.62 -11.14
CA ALA A 41 -1.65 -4.78 -12.23
C ALA A 41 -2.90 -5.60 -11.84
N SER A 42 -2.80 -6.47 -10.83
CA SER A 42 -3.82 -7.44 -10.47
C SER A 42 -4.35 -7.31 -9.05
N ALA A 43 -3.67 -6.59 -8.17
CA ALA A 43 -4.00 -6.54 -6.75
C ALA A 43 -3.55 -5.21 -6.10
N VAL A 44 -4.12 -4.93 -4.92
CA VAL A 44 -3.56 -3.97 -3.98
C VAL A 44 -3.01 -4.77 -2.80
N ILE A 45 -1.71 -4.68 -2.58
CA ILE A 45 -1.01 -5.35 -1.49
C ILE A 45 -0.79 -4.32 -0.39
N THR A 46 -1.23 -4.63 0.82
CA THR A 46 -1.10 -3.72 1.97
C THR A 46 -0.52 -4.42 3.17
N GLY A 47 0.32 -3.72 3.92
CA GLY A 47 0.84 -4.22 5.18
C GLY A 47 2.01 -3.38 5.70
N PRO A 48 2.48 -3.65 6.93
CA PRO A 48 3.66 -2.99 7.48
C PRO A 48 4.92 -3.37 6.69
N LEU A 49 5.73 -2.38 6.32
CA LEU A 49 7.02 -2.60 5.68
C LEU A 49 8.02 -3.17 6.68
N ALA A 50 8.56 -4.35 6.41
CA ALA A 50 9.52 -5.05 7.26
C ALA A 50 10.97 -4.69 6.92
N SER A 51 11.32 -4.64 5.63
CA SER A 51 12.67 -4.27 5.18
C SER A 51 12.67 -3.72 3.75
N ILE A 52 13.73 -3.00 3.43
CA ILE A 52 14.03 -2.45 2.11
C ILE A 52 15.44 -2.92 1.74
N SER A 53 15.59 -3.54 0.57
CA SER A 53 16.91 -3.92 0.04
C SER A 53 17.03 -3.54 -1.41
N GLU A 54 18.19 -3.05 -1.83
CA GLU A 54 18.49 -2.81 -3.24
C GLU A 54 19.03 -4.07 -3.88
N SER A 55 18.62 -4.34 -5.12
CA SER A 55 19.10 -5.47 -5.91
C SER A 55 19.31 -5.04 -7.35
N LEU A 56 20.46 -5.40 -7.91
CA LEU A 56 20.73 -5.31 -9.34
C LEU A 56 20.45 -6.70 -9.92
N ILE A 57 19.31 -6.87 -10.58
CA ILE A 57 18.93 -8.13 -11.25
C ILE A 57 18.95 -7.86 -12.75
N GLU A 58 19.36 -8.84 -13.57
CA GLU A 58 19.46 -8.78 -15.03
C GLU A 58 18.28 -7.98 -15.65
N GLY A 59 18.54 -6.71 -16.01
CA GLY A 59 17.53 -5.80 -16.58
C GLY A 59 17.26 -4.50 -15.78
N GLY A 60 17.87 -4.27 -14.61
CA GLY A 60 17.91 -2.95 -13.98
C GLY A 60 17.86 -2.93 -12.45
N ALA A 61 17.97 -1.73 -11.86
CA ALA A 61 17.84 -1.52 -10.43
C ALA A 61 16.43 -1.92 -9.95
N ARG A 62 16.37 -2.70 -8.88
CA ARG A 62 15.14 -3.09 -8.18
C ARG A 62 15.27 -2.80 -6.70
N VAL A 63 14.16 -2.39 -6.11
CA VAL A 63 14.03 -2.32 -4.66
C VAL A 63 13.15 -3.49 -4.23
N LEU A 64 13.73 -4.35 -3.41
CA LEU A 64 13.05 -5.47 -2.76
C LEU A 64 12.39 -4.96 -1.49
N LEU A 65 11.06 -4.98 -1.47
CA LEU A 65 10.25 -4.65 -0.32
C LEU A 65 9.78 -5.93 0.34
N ARG A 66 10.00 -6.04 1.65
CA ARG A 66 9.48 -7.15 2.44
C ARG A 66 8.35 -6.64 3.31
N ILE A 67 7.16 -7.23 3.19
CA ILE A 67 5.92 -6.73 3.79
C ILE A 67 5.38 -7.78 4.75
N ARG A 68 5.05 -7.39 5.98
CA ARG A 68 4.42 -8.30 6.94
C ARG A 68 2.96 -8.52 6.58
N THR A 69 2.55 -9.79 6.54
CA THR A 69 1.14 -10.17 6.35
C THR A 69 0.53 -10.58 7.69
N ASP A 70 -0.72 -10.19 7.92
CA ASP A 70 -1.49 -10.34 9.17
C ASP A 70 -2.03 -11.76 9.41
N SER A 71 -1.96 -12.65 8.42
CA SER A 71 -2.37 -14.05 8.55
C SER A 71 -1.14 -14.98 8.65
N THR A 72 -0.79 -15.38 9.88
CA THR A 72 0.06 -16.55 10.19
C THR A 72 1.39 -16.66 9.40
N ILE A 73 2.43 -15.99 9.93
CA ILE A 73 3.87 -16.21 9.64
C ILE A 73 4.23 -16.14 8.15
N GLY A 74 4.23 -14.92 7.60
CA GLY A 74 4.71 -14.67 6.26
C GLY A 74 5.26 -13.26 6.11
N GLU A 75 6.36 -13.16 5.38
CA GLU A 75 6.85 -11.90 4.83
C GLU A 75 6.80 -12.03 3.31
N LEU A 76 6.07 -11.14 2.65
CA LEU A 76 5.97 -11.10 1.19
C LEU A 76 7.09 -10.22 0.64
N THR A 77 7.93 -10.79 -0.22
CA THR A 77 8.97 -10.03 -0.94
C THR A 77 8.50 -9.61 -2.32
N LEU A 78 8.57 -8.32 -2.62
CA LEU A 78 8.24 -7.75 -3.92
C LEU A 78 9.42 -6.97 -4.49
N GLY A 79 9.80 -7.29 -5.73
CA GLY A 79 10.81 -6.52 -6.47
C GLY A 79 10.15 -5.46 -7.35
N LEU A 80 10.36 -4.19 -7.01
CA LEU A 80 9.77 -3.05 -7.72
C LEU A 80 10.83 -2.22 -8.41
N HIS A 81 10.46 -1.60 -9.54
CA HIS A 81 11.31 -0.59 -10.17
C HIS A 81 11.37 0.65 -9.25
N PRO A 82 12.51 1.35 -9.11
CA PRO A 82 12.63 2.53 -8.25
C PRO A 82 11.58 3.62 -8.52
N ALA A 83 11.18 3.79 -9.80
CA ALA A 83 10.14 4.75 -10.18
C ALA A 83 8.70 4.27 -9.93
N HIS A 84 8.47 3.05 -9.44
CA HIS A 84 7.13 2.58 -9.08
C HIS A 84 6.58 3.44 -7.94
N LEU A 85 5.31 3.86 -8.04
CA LEU A 85 4.66 4.64 -6.99
C LEU A 85 3.98 3.72 -5.98
N ILE A 86 4.13 4.05 -4.70
CA ILE A 86 3.47 3.37 -3.59
C ILE A 86 2.87 4.40 -2.65
N THR A 87 1.83 4.02 -1.93
CA THR A 87 1.29 4.84 -0.84
C THR A 87 1.97 4.45 0.46
N VAL A 88 2.49 5.43 1.21
CA VAL A 88 2.98 5.24 2.58
C VAL A 88 2.09 5.99 3.55
N LEU A 89 1.48 5.26 4.49
CA LEU A 89 0.59 5.88 5.45
C LEU A 89 1.36 6.64 6.52
N PRO A 90 0.89 7.84 6.90
CA PRO A 90 1.39 8.52 8.09
C PRO A 90 1.10 7.71 9.36
N PRO A 91 1.82 8.01 10.48
CA PRO A 91 1.51 7.43 11.78
C PRO A 91 0.02 7.58 12.14
N HIS A 92 -0.55 6.55 12.78
CA HIS A 92 -1.91 6.55 13.31
C HIS A 92 -3.03 6.73 12.27
N HIS A 93 -2.73 6.54 10.98
CA HIS A 93 -3.75 6.54 9.93
C HIS A 93 -4.17 5.11 9.58
N THR A 94 -5.40 4.96 9.10
CA THR A 94 -5.93 3.68 8.61
C THR A 94 -6.17 3.78 7.11
N LEU A 95 -5.79 2.73 6.38
CA LEU A 95 -6.10 2.60 4.96
C LEU A 95 -7.30 1.69 4.79
N THR A 96 -8.29 2.14 4.03
CA THR A 96 -9.40 1.30 3.60
C THR A 96 -9.34 1.12 2.10
N VAL A 97 -9.14 -0.12 1.66
CA VAL A 97 -9.17 -0.48 0.23
C VAL A 97 -10.56 -1.02 -0.10
N ALA A 98 -11.25 -0.38 -1.04
CA ALA A 98 -12.52 -0.86 -1.57
C ALA A 98 -12.34 -1.32 -3.02
N ILE A 99 -12.78 -2.54 -3.32
CA ILE A 99 -12.79 -3.09 -4.68
C ILE A 99 -14.23 -3.01 -5.18
N ALA A 100 -14.44 -2.29 -6.27
CA ALA A 100 -15.73 -2.17 -6.94
C ALA A 100 -15.62 -2.69 -8.39
N PRO A 101 -16.69 -3.31 -8.94
CA PRO A 101 -16.74 -3.64 -10.36
C PRO A 101 -16.54 -2.39 -11.20
N LYS A 102 -15.82 -2.51 -12.33
CA LYS A 102 -15.73 -1.43 -13.31
C LYS A 102 -17.15 -1.14 -13.81
N PRO A 103 -17.64 0.12 -13.78
CA PRO A 103 -18.91 0.46 -14.39
C PRO A 103 -18.87 0.02 -15.85
N LYS A 104 -19.93 -0.64 -16.33
CA LYS A 104 -20.08 -0.86 -17.78
C LYS A 104 -20.19 0.53 -18.42
N PRO A 105 -19.49 0.78 -19.55
CA PRO A 105 -19.81 1.97 -20.33
C PRO A 105 -21.29 1.86 -20.72
N ASP A 106 -22.05 2.92 -20.47
CA ASP A 106 -23.45 3.02 -20.89
C ASP A 106 -23.50 2.82 -22.42
N CYS A 107 -24.38 1.92 -22.88
CA CYS A 107 -24.63 1.68 -24.31
C CYS A 107 -25.51 2.76 -24.91
#